data_AF-A0A431I808-F1
#
_entry.id   AF-A0A431I808-F1
#
_cell.length_a   1.000
_cell.length_b   1.000
_cell.length_c   1.000
_cell.angle_alpha   90.00
_cell.angle_beta   90.00
_cell.angle_gamma   90.00
#
_symmetry.space_group_name_H-M   'P 1'
#
loop_
_entity.id
_entity.type
_entity.pdbx_description
1 polymer ?
#
loop_
_entity_poly.entity_id
_entity_poly.type
_entity_poly.pdbx_seq_one_letter_code
_entity_poly.pdbx_strand_id
1 'polypeptide(L)'
;AARSEALAQPVRAADAFAGIAAADADTRFAVAVAAFGQWLRQDTELRGYGIDAIETLAQGARGEDGEGRRAEFVQLVRQAAALRGAPAR
;
A
#
# COMPACT_ATOMS: atom_id res chain seq x y z
N ALA A 1 33.06 -8.41 21.74
CA ALA A 1 32.50 -8.41 20.38
C ALA A 1 30.98 -8.59 20.48
N ALA A 2 30.18 -7.78 19.80
CA ALA A 2 28.72 -7.93 19.77
C ALA A 2 28.36 -9.13 18.89
N ARG A 3 27.55 -10.06 19.40
CA ARG A 3 26.97 -11.17 18.63
C ARG A 3 25.53 -10.83 18.28
N SER A 4 25.16 -11.11 17.03
CA SER A 4 23.77 -11.05 16.59
C SER A 4 23.04 -12.31 17.06
N GLU A 5 21.83 -12.15 17.60
CA GLU A 5 20.95 -13.24 18.00
C GLU A 5 19.60 -13.07 17.30
N ALA A 6 19.00 -14.19 16.88
CA ALA A 6 17.74 -14.18 16.16
C ALA A 6 16.57 -13.85 17.12
N LEU A 7 15.78 -12.84 16.77
CA LEU A 7 14.49 -12.57 17.42
C LEU A 7 13.39 -13.36 16.71
N ALA A 8 12.62 -14.14 17.45
CA ALA A 8 11.45 -14.85 16.94
C ALA A 8 10.20 -14.32 17.67
N GLN A 9 9.30 -13.69 16.93
CA GLN A 9 8.01 -13.23 17.44
C GLN A 9 6.88 -13.98 16.72
N PRO A 10 6.10 -14.82 17.42
CA PRO A 10 4.96 -15.50 16.81
C PRO A 10 3.82 -14.51 16.53
N VAL A 11 3.29 -14.54 15.32
CA VAL A 11 2.10 -13.77 14.91
C VAL A 11 0.85 -14.55 15.35
N ARG A 12 0.09 -14.00 16.30
CA ARG A 12 -1.13 -14.59 16.85
C ARG A 12 -2.37 -13.94 16.25
N ALA A 13 -3.50 -14.63 16.36
CA ALA A 13 -4.80 -14.07 15.96
C ALA A 13 -5.14 -12.78 16.72
N ALA A 14 -4.68 -12.63 17.97
CA ALA A 14 -4.86 -11.40 18.75
C ALA A 14 -4.04 -10.21 18.23
N ASP A 15 -3.01 -10.45 17.41
CA ASP A 15 -2.20 -9.39 16.81
C ASP A 15 -2.84 -8.86 15.51
N ALA A 16 -3.91 -9.50 15.03
CA ALA A 16 -4.60 -9.11 13.81
C ALA A 16 -5.54 -7.92 14.06
N PHE A 17 -5.49 -6.95 13.14
CA PHE A 17 -6.51 -5.91 13.07
C PHE A 17 -7.82 -6.48 12.51
N ALA A 18 -8.96 -5.97 12.99
CA ALA A 18 -10.28 -6.36 12.50
C ALA A 18 -10.48 -6.07 10.99
N GLY A 19 -9.67 -5.16 10.44
CA GLY A 19 -9.60 -4.88 9.01
C GLY A 19 -8.54 -3.82 8.74
N ILE A 20 -8.22 -3.61 7.46
CA ILE A 20 -7.16 -2.68 7.06
C ILE A 20 -7.40 -1.25 7.57
N ALA A 21 -8.67 -0.83 7.69
CA ALA A 21 -9.05 0.49 8.20
C ALA A 21 -8.69 0.71 9.67
N ALA A 22 -8.51 -0.36 10.47
CA ALA A 22 -8.14 -0.28 11.87
C ALA A 22 -6.61 -0.19 12.08
N ALA A 23 -5.82 -0.40 11.04
CA ALA A 23 -4.37 -0.25 11.10
C ALA A 23 -3.96 1.23 11.08
N ASP A 24 -2.77 1.53 11.60
CA ASP A 24 -2.19 2.87 11.55
C ASP A 24 -1.96 3.36 10.10
N ALA A 25 -1.71 4.66 9.95
CA ALA A 25 -1.51 5.27 8.64
C ALA A 25 -0.28 4.70 7.90
N ASP A 26 0.76 4.28 8.62
CA ASP A 26 1.99 3.77 8.02
C ASP A 26 1.78 2.39 7.42
N THR A 27 1.12 1.52 8.17
CA THR A 27 0.74 0.17 7.73
C THR A 27 -0.21 0.26 6.54
N ARG A 28 -1.26 1.09 6.61
CA ARG A 28 -2.21 1.27 5.50
C ARG A 28 -1.52 1.79 4.25
N PHE A 29 -0.59 2.74 4.39
CA PHE A 29 0.17 3.27 3.26
C PHE A 29 1.13 2.25 2.67
N ALA A 30 1.87 1.50 3.49
CA ALA A 30 2.75 0.43 3.03
C ALA A 30 1.99 -0.65 2.26
N VAL A 31 0.78 -1.01 2.72
CA VAL A 31 -0.12 -1.92 2.00
C VAL A 31 -0.56 -1.34 0.66
N ALA A 32 -0.88 -0.04 0.59
CA ALA A 32 -1.21 0.61 -0.68
C ALA A 32 -0.04 0.58 -1.69
N VAL A 33 1.20 0.82 -1.21
CA VAL A 33 2.41 0.73 -2.05
C VAL A 33 2.63 -0.70 -2.57
N ALA A 34 2.47 -1.70 -1.71
CA ALA A 34 2.59 -3.10 -2.10
C ALA A 34 1.53 -3.50 -3.13
N ALA A 35 0.28 -3.11 -2.89
CA ALA A 35 -0.84 -3.37 -3.79
C ALA A 35 -0.64 -2.69 -5.16
N PHE A 36 -0.11 -1.46 -5.19
CA PHE A 36 0.25 -0.78 -6.43
C PHE A 36 1.32 -1.55 -7.22
N GLY A 37 2.37 -2.03 -6.55
CA GLY A 37 3.40 -2.86 -7.19
C GLY A 37 2.84 -4.16 -7.77
N GLN A 38 1.96 -4.83 -7.03
CA GLN A 38 1.25 -6.03 -7.51
C GLN A 38 0.35 -5.70 -8.72
N TRP A 39 -0.30 -4.54 -8.73
CA TRP A 39 -1.21 -4.11 -9.79
C TRP A 39 -0.46 -3.80 -11.08
N LEU A 40 0.70 -3.15 -10.96
CA LEU A 40 1.62 -2.90 -12.07
C LEU A 40 2.09 -4.22 -12.69
N ARG A 41 2.43 -5.20 -11.86
CA ARG A 41 2.84 -6.56 -12.29
C ARG A 41 1.68 -7.43 -12.78
N GLN A 42 0.43 -6.96 -12.68
CA GLN A 42 -0.77 -7.72 -13.03
C GLN A 42 -0.89 -9.05 -12.26
N ASP A 43 -0.50 -9.06 -10.97
CA ASP A 43 -0.60 -10.24 -10.11
C ASP A 43 -2.06 -10.70 -9.94
N THR A 44 -2.29 -12.01 -10.08
CA THR A 44 -3.61 -12.63 -9.88
C THR A 44 -4.10 -12.56 -8.44
N GLU A 45 -3.17 -12.50 -7.48
CA GLU A 45 -3.48 -12.46 -6.04
C GLU A 45 -4.20 -11.19 -5.61
N LEU A 46 -4.18 -10.13 -6.42
CA LEU A 46 -5.00 -8.95 -6.16
C LEU A 46 -6.49 -9.24 -6.31
N ARG A 47 -6.90 -10.33 -6.99
CA ARG A 47 -8.31 -10.78 -7.07
C ARG A 47 -9.30 -9.66 -7.44
N GLY A 48 -8.89 -8.77 -8.34
CA GLY A 48 -9.71 -7.63 -8.76
C GLY A 48 -9.64 -6.40 -7.84
N TYR A 49 -8.72 -6.37 -6.87
CA TYR A 49 -8.39 -5.16 -6.11
C TYR A 49 -7.85 -4.10 -7.08
N GLY A 50 -8.74 -3.17 -7.44
CA GLY A 50 -8.55 -2.21 -8.50
C GLY A 50 -7.68 -1.03 -8.09
N ILE A 51 -7.20 -0.30 -9.10
CA ILE A 51 -6.35 0.87 -8.90
C ILE A 51 -7.07 1.98 -8.09
N ASP A 52 -8.39 2.09 -8.22
CA ASP A 52 -9.20 3.07 -7.45
C ASP A 52 -9.23 2.75 -5.95
N ALA A 53 -9.24 1.46 -5.59
CA ALA A 53 -9.17 1.01 -4.20
C ALA A 53 -7.77 1.25 -3.61
N ILE A 54 -6.72 1.08 -4.43
CA ILE A 54 -5.34 1.41 -4.08
C ILE A 54 -5.19 2.91 -3.84
N GLU A 55 -5.72 3.75 -4.73
CA GLU A 55 -5.72 5.21 -4.57
C GLU A 55 -6.43 5.63 -3.29
N THR A 56 -7.65 5.11 -3.06
CA THR A 56 -8.45 5.42 -1.88
C THR A 56 -7.71 5.04 -0.59
N LEU A 57 -7.07 3.88 -0.56
CA LEU A 57 -6.29 3.43 0.59
C LEU A 57 -5.08 4.34 0.82
N ALA A 58 -4.33 4.69 -0.23
CA ALA A 58 -3.17 5.57 -0.15
C ALA A 58 -3.55 6.98 0.34
N GLN A 59 -4.62 7.55 -0.23
CA GLN A 59 -5.13 8.88 0.13
C GLN A 59 -5.62 8.91 1.58
N GLY A 60 -6.34 7.89 2.03
CA GLY A 60 -6.77 7.75 3.43
C GLY A 60 -5.64 7.49 4.42
N ALA A 61 -4.44 7.19 3.94
CA ALA A 61 -3.24 6.88 4.72
C ALA A 61 -2.13 7.94 4.58
N ARG A 62 -2.48 9.14 4.07
CA ARG A 62 -1.51 10.23 3.87
C ARG A 62 -0.89 10.75 5.17
N GLY A 63 -1.68 10.89 6.24
CA GLY A 63 -1.19 11.41 7.52
C GLY A 63 -0.67 12.86 7.42
N GLU A 64 0.29 13.21 8.28
CA GLU A 64 0.89 14.57 8.34
C GLU A 64 1.75 14.90 7.11
N ASP A 65 2.38 13.91 6.48
CA ASP A 65 3.10 14.00 5.19
C ASP A 65 3.96 15.27 5.01
N GLY A 66 4.79 15.61 6.01
CA GLY A 66 5.55 16.87 6.02
C GLY A 66 6.51 17.07 4.84
N GLU A 67 6.98 15.97 4.24
CA GLU A 67 7.85 15.99 3.05
C GLU A 67 7.08 15.79 1.73
N GLY A 68 5.75 15.60 1.79
CA GLY A 68 4.89 15.46 0.61
C GLY A 68 4.99 14.14 -0.17
N ARG A 69 5.85 13.20 0.25
CA ARG A 69 6.10 11.95 -0.48
C ARG A 69 4.84 11.09 -0.63
N ARG A 70 3.95 11.09 0.36
CA ARG A 70 2.73 10.28 0.31
C ARG A 70 1.72 10.90 -0.65
N ALA A 71 1.61 12.23 -0.67
CA ALA A 71 0.84 12.95 -1.67
C ALA A 71 1.35 12.68 -3.09
N GLU A 72 2.67 12.73 -3.30
CA GLU A 72 3.29 12.43 -4.60
C GLU A 72 2.99 11.01 -5.05
N PHE A 73 3.06 10.03 -4.13
CA PHE A 73 2.67 8.65 -4.43
C PHE A 73 1.20 8.55 -4.87
N VAL A 74 0.27 9.23 -4.19
CA VAL A 74 -1.14 9.24 -4.61
C VAL A 74 -1.31 9.80 -6.02
N GLN A 75 -0.56 10.85 -6.37
CA GLN A 75 -0.59 11.39 -7.74
C GLN A 75 -0.03 10.41 -8.76
N LEU A 76 1.03 9.67 -8.42
CA LEU A 76 1.58 8.62 -9.28
C LEU A 76 0.54 7.52 -9.55
N VAL A 77 -0.20 7.09 -8.53
CA VAL A 77 -1.28 6.09 -8.67
C VAL A 77 -2.35 6.58 -9.65
N ARG A 78 -2.79 7.84 -9.52
CA ARG A 78 -3.77 8.46 -10.43
C ARG A 78 -3.29 8.51 -11.87
N GLN A 79 -2.03 8.91 -12.07
CA GLN A 79 -1.42 8.96 -13.39
C GLN A 79 -1.36 7.58 -14.04
N ALA A 80 -0.98 6.56 -13.27
CA ALA A 80 -0.96 5.17 -13.75
C ALA A 80 -2.36 4.67 -14.15
N ALA A 81 -3.39 5.00 -13.36
CA ALA A 81 -4.77 4.68 -13.69
C ALA A 81 -5.20 5.32 -15.02
N ALA A 82 -4.92 6.62 -15.19
CA ALA A 82 -5.25 7.36 -16.41
C ALA A 82 -4.53 6.80 -17.65
N LEU A 83 -3.25 6.43 -17.52
CA LEU A 83 -2.46 5.89 -18.62
C LEU A 83 -2.94 4.51 -19.08
N ARG A 84 -3.37 3.63 -18.16
CA ARG A 84 -3.86 2.29 -18.53
C ARG A 84 -5.28 2.33 -19.12
N GLY A 85 -6.06 3.37 -18.80
CA GLY A 85 -7.36 3.64 -19.43
C GLY A 85 -7.28 4.42 -20.75
N ALA A 86 -6.12 5.01 -21.07
CA ALA A 86 -5.92 5.74 -22.31
C ALA A 86 -5.72 4.77 -23.49
N PRO A 87 -6.31 5.05 -24.68
CA PRO A 87 -6.04 4.26 -25.87
C PRO A 87 -4.55 4.35 -26.25
N ALA A 88 -3.96 3.21 -26.62
CA ALA A 88 -2.63 3.20 -27.23
C ALA A 88 -2.66 4.06 -28.49
N ARG A 89 -1.81 5.08 -28.54
CA ARG A 89 -1.76 6.05 -29.63
C ARG A 89 -1.03 5.49 -30.85
#